data_AF-G0QI88-F1
#
_entry.id   AF-G0QI88-F1
#
_cell.length_a   1.000
_cell.length_b   1.000
_cell.length_c   1.000
_cell.angle_alpha   90.00
_cell.angle_beta   90.00
_cell.angle_gamma   90.00
#
_symmetry.space_group_name_H-M   'P 1'
#
loop_
_entity.id
_entity.type
_entity.pdbx_description
1 polymer ?
#
loop_
_entity_poly.entity_id
_entity_poly.type
_entity_poly.pdbx_seq_one_letter_code
_entity_poly.pdbx_strand_id
1 'polypeptide(L)'
;MVIASAGKYDYIELDLDYEDGVEGMYMMDEHIKTDDSNKAAERVYAAGLANSWEYQTSTAIGDGAKAAVNLLSEVYGEPYSDHST
;
A
#
# COMPACT_ATOMS: atom_id res chain seq x y z
N MET A 1 -9.94 -4.30 8.70
CA MET A 1 -9.17 -4.96 7.62
C MET A 1 -8.46 -6.20 8.17
N VAL A 2 -8.34 -7.29 7.39
CA VAL A 2 -7.61 -8.50 7.79
C VAL A 2 -6.20 -8.44 7.20
N ILE A 3 -5.17 -8.32 8.05
CA ILE A 3 -3.78 -8.51 7.62
C ILE A 3 -3.43 -9.98 7.85
N ALA A 4 -3.42 -10.77 6.77
CA ALA A 4 -2.96 -12.15 6.83
C ALA A 4 -1.43 -12.16 6.68
N SER A 5 -0.71 -12.37 7.79
CA SER A 5 0.71 -12.72 7.70
C SER A 5 0.85 -14.16 7.20
N ALA A 6 1.90 -14.44 6.42
CA ALA A 6 2.11 -15.76 5.81
C ALA A 6 2.14 -16.88 6.88
N GLY A 7 0.99 -17.55 7.06
CA GLY A 7 0.83 -18.75 7.89
C GLY A 7 0.26 -18.56 9.30
N LYS A 8 -0.02 -17.32 9.77
CA LYS A 8 -0.70 -17.07 11.04
C LYS A 8 -1.76 -15.98 10.90
N TYR A 9 -3.02 -16.35 11.18
CA TYR A 9 -4.17 -15.44 11.22
C TYR A 9 -4.23 -14.68 12.54
N ASP A 10 -3.14 -13.99 12.89
CA ASP A 10 -3.15 -13.05 14.01
C ASP A 10 -3.61 -11.69 13.51
N TYR A 11 -4.50 -11.04 14.26
CA TYR A 11 -5.00 -9.71 13.95
C TYR A 11 -4.08 -8.66 14.55
N ILE A 12 -3.74 -7.65 13.76
CA ILE A 12 -3.08 -6.45 14.26
C ILE A 12 -4.08 -5.32 14.07
N GLU A 13 -4.45 -4.67 15.18
CA GLU A 13 -5.16 -3.40 15.12
C GLU A 13 -4.15 -2.31 14.75
N LEU A 14 -4.44 -1.58 13.69
CA LEU A 14 -3.64 -0.46 13.22
C LEU A 14 -4.53 0.77 13.19
N ASP A 15 -3.99 1.90 13.64
CA ASP A 15 -4.60 3.20 13.51
C ASP A 15 -4.33 3.70 12.09
N LEU A 16 -5.33 3.62 11.22
CA LEU A 16 -5.23 3.95 9.80
C LEU A 16 -6.32 4.96 9.44
N ASP A 17 -5.92 5.96 8.66
CA ASP A 17 -6.86 6.88 8.03
C ASP A 17 -7.37 6.31 6.69
N TYR A 18 -8.57 6.71 6.33
CA TYR A 18 -9.24 6.31 5.09
C TYR A 18 -9.67 7.53 4.29
N GLU A 19 -9.74 7.37 2.98
CA GLU A 19 -10.33 8.36 2.07
C GLU A 19 -11.53 7.75 1.36
N ASP A 20 -12.60 8.54 1.26
CA ASP A 20 -13.80 8.16 0.54
C ASP A 20 -13.52 7.99 -0.95
N GLY A 21 -14.29 7.08 -1.55
CA GLY A 21 -14.35 6.84 -2.97
C GLY A 21 -14.84 8.03 -3.78
N VAL A 22 -14.60 7.97 -5.09
CA VAL A 22 -15.20 8.89 -6.06
C VAL A 22 -16.22 8.16 -6.92
N GLU A 23 -17.22 8.88 -7.45
CA GLU A 23 -18.25 8.26 -8.28
C GLU A 23 -17.68 7.66 -9.58
N GLY A 24 -18.02 6.39 -9.87
CA GLY A 24 -17.74 5.76 -11.14
C GLY A 24 -17.97 4.25 -11.12
N MET A 25 -18.25 3.67 -12.29
CA MET A 25 -18.57 2.23 -12.44
C MET A 25 -17.45 1.29 -11.98
N TYR A 26 -16.21 1.78 -11.90
CA TYR A 26 -15.02 1.00 -11.56
C TYR A 26 -14.18 1.68 -10.46
N MET A 27 -14.86 2.35 -9.53
CA MET A 27 -14.23 3.03 -8.39
C MET A 27 -14.52 2.28 -7.09
N MET A 28 -13.57 2.29 -6.16
CA MET A 28 -13.77 1.81 -4.79
C MET A 28 -14.52 2.83 -3.95
N ASP A 29 -15.32 2.35 -2.99
CA ASP A 29 -16.10 3.19 -2.07
C ASP A 29 -15.23 3.86 -0.99
N GLU A 30 -14.09 3.26 -0.66
CA GLU A 30 -13.08 3.80 0.26
C GLU A 30 -11.74 3.11 0.01
N HIS A 31 -10.63 3.74 0.41
CA HIS A 31 -9.32 3.09 0.51
C HIS A 31 -8.49 3.68 1.65
N ILE A 32 -7.38 3.01 1.98
CA ILE A 32 -6.44 3.48 2.99
C ILE A 32 -5.77 4.76 2.49
N LYS A 33 -5.74 5.79 3.33
CA LYS A 33 -4.99 7.01 3.05
C LYS A 33 -3.50 6.73 3.13
N THR A 34 -2.76 7.10 2.09
CA THR A 34 -1.29 6.99 2.08
C THR A 34 -0.67 8.29 1.63
N ASP A 35 0.60 8.51 2.01
CA ASP A 35 1.41 9.57 1.41
C ASP A 35 1.95 9.19 0.03
N ASP A 36 2.72 10.10 -0.58
CA ASP A 36 3.38 9.90 -1.88
C ASP A 36 4.37 8.73 -1.88
N SER A 37 4.72 8.15 -0.73
CA SER A 37 5.59 6.99 -0.61
C SER A 37 4.82 5.68 -0.37
N ASN A 38 3.49 5.71 -0.41
CA ASN A 38 2.59 4.61 -0.07
C ASN A 38 2.55 4.26 1.43
N LYS A 39 3.02 5.16 2.29
CA LYS A 39 3.04 4.94 3.73
C LYS A 39 1.69 5.34 4.33
N ALA A 40 1.09 4.42 5.07
CA ALA A 40 -0.20 4.62 5.75
C ALA A 40 -0.02 4.94 7.24
N ALA A 41 1.01 4.38 7.87
CA ALA A 41 1.40 4.65 9.25
C ALA A 41 2.89 4.33 9.45
N GLU A 42 3.41 4.48 10.67
CA GLU A 42 4.79 4.09 10.97
C GLU A 42 5.04 2.61 10.61
N ARG A 43 5.96 2.36 9.68
CA ARG A 43 6.31 1.03 9.16
C ARG A 43 5.14 0.24 8.56
N VAL A 44 4.07 0.93 8.13
CA VAL A 44 2.93 0.33 7.45
C VAL A 44 2.78 0.97 6.08
N TYR A 45 2.82 0.14 5.05
CA TYR A 45 2.63 0.54 3.66
C TYR A 45 1.42 -0.18 3.07
N ALA A 46 0.66 0.53 2.25
CA ALA A 46 -0.47 -0.02 1.50
C ALA A 46 -0.26 0.23 0.01
N ALA A 47 -0.70 -0.71 -0.82
CA ALA A 47 -0.49 -0.63 -2.26
C ALA A 47 -1.61 -1.30 -3.05
N GLY A 48 -1.75 -0.86 -4.30
CA GLY A 48 -2.74 -1.36 -5.24
C GLY A 48 -4.14 -0.96 -4.83
N LEU A 49 -5.09 -1.89 -4.89
CA LEU A 49 -6.48 -1.60 -4.53
C LEU A 49 -6.66 -1.22 -3.05
N ALA A 50 -5.67 -1.49 -2.20
CA ALA A 50 -5.75 -1.09 -0.79
C ALA A 50 -5.66 0.44 -0.59
N ASN A 51 -5.09 1.18 -1.55
CA ASN A 51 -4.86 2.63 -1.46
C ASN A 51 -5.12 3.36 -2.79
N SER A 52 -5.96 2.79 -3.67
CA SER A 52 -6.36 3.44 -4.92
C SER A 52 -7.85 3.23 -5.18
N TRP A 53 -8.46 4.16 -5.93
CA TRP A 53 -9.86 4.04 -6.33
C TRP A 53 -10.06 3.14 -7.55
N GLU A 54 -9.11 3.11 -8.49
CA GLU A 54 -9.32 2.49 -9.80
C GLU A 54 -8.98 1.00 -9.79
N TYR A 55 -9.90 0.17 -10.31
CA TYR A 55 -9.64 -1.25 -10.59
C TYR A 55 -8.71 -1.44 -11.82
N GLN A 56 -7.45 -1.04 -11.70
CA GLN A 56 -6.42 -1.12 -12.75
C GLN A 56 -5.21 -1.96 -12.31
N THR A 57 -5.06 -3.16 -12.91
CA THR A 57 -4.00 -4.11 -12.56
C THR A 57 -2.59 -3.55 -12.75
N SER A 58 -2.32 -2.85 -13.85
CA SER A 58 -0.99 -2.27 -14.12
C SER A 58 -0.61 -1.21 -13.09
N THR A 59 -1.57 -0.38 -12.67
CA THR A 59 -1.40 0.61 -11.61
C THR A 59 -1.07 -0.09 -10.30
N ALA A 60 -1.84 -1.13 -9.94
CA ALA A 60 -1.61 -1.88 -8.72
C ALA A 60 -0.23 -2.56 -8.65
N ILE A 61 0.28 -3.06 -9.77
CA ILE A 61 1.62 -3.66 -9.85
C ILE A 61 2.71 -2.61 -9.61
N GLY A 62 2.65 -1.48 -10.32
CA GLY A 62 3.64 -0.40 -10.16
C GLY A 62 3.62 0.19 -8.74
N ASP A 63 2.43 0.31 -8.18
CA ASP A 63 2.22 0.81 -6.83
C ASP A 63 2.76 -0.16 -5.76
N GLY A 64 2.57 -1.46 -5.95
CA GLY A 64 3.19 -2.50 -5.11
C GLY A 64 4.72 -2.45 -5.14
N ALA A 65 5.32 -2.26 -6.31
CA ALA A 65 6.77 -2.12 -6.44
C ALA A 65 7.29 -0.88 -5.70
N LYS A 66 6.59 0.26 -5.82
CA LYS A 66 6.91 1.51 -5.13
C LYS A 66 6.84 1.35 -3.61
N ALA A 67 5.77 0.78 -3.07
CA ALA A 67 5.63 0.50 -1.65
C ALA A 67 6.74 -0.42 -1.12
N ALA A 68 7.11 -1.46 -1.88
CA ALA A 68 8.19 -2.36 -1.51
C ALA A 68 9.56 -1.65 -1.46
N VAL A 69 9.89 -0.84 -2.45
CA VAL A 69 11.15 -0.06 -2.48
C VAL A 69 11.22 0.93 -1.31
N ASN A 70 10.12 1.62 -1.01
CA ASN A 70 10.08 2.59 0.09
C ASN A 70 10.17 1.90 1.45
N LEU A 71 9.48 0.77 1.63
CA LEU A 71 9.60 -0.06 2.84
C LEU A 71 11.04 -0.53 3.04
N LEU A 72 11.70 -1.04 1.99
CA LEU A 72 13.09 -1.47 2.06
C LEU A 72 14.04 -0.29 2.36
N SER A 73 13.77 0.87 1.77
CA SER A 73 14.55 2.08 2.03
C SER A 73 14.44 2.53 3.50
N GLU A 74 13.25 2.45 4.09
CA GLU A 74 13.05 2.73 5.52
C GLU A 74 13.76 1.69 6.40
N VAL A 75 13.66 0.40 6.05
CA VAL A 75 14.31 -0.69 6.80
C VAL A 75 15.84 -0.57 6.80
N TYR A 76 16.43 -0.18 5.66
CA TYR A 76 17.89 -0.01 5.54
C TYR A 76 18.38 1.36 6.00
N GLY A 77 17.51 2.37 6.09
CA GLY A 77 17.88 3.74 6.44
C GLY A 77 18.59 4.49 5.31
N GLU A 78 18.57 3.95 4.09
CA GLU A 78 19.15 4.54 2.89
C GLU A 78 18.31 4.18 1.64
N PRO A 79 18.37 4.97 0.55
CA PRO A 79 17.61 4.68 -0.65
C PRO A 79 17.92 3.29 -1.24
N TYR A 80 16.90 2.47 -1.44
CA TYR A 80 17.00 1.17 -2.10
C TYR A 80 16.75 1.27 -3.60
N SER A 81 17.50 0.53 -4.42
CA SER A 81 17.26 0.41 -5.87
C SER A 81 17.46 -1.03 -6.32
N ASP A 82 16.51 -1.57 -7.08
CA ASP A 82 16.59 -2.88 -7.70
C ASP A 82 16.90 -2.73 -9.20
N HIS A 83 18.20 -2.65 -9.52
CA HIS A 83 18.68 -2.61 -10.90
C HIS A 83 19.56 -3.83 -11.17
N SER A 84 19.19 -4.63 -12.17
CA SER A 84 20.08 -5.64 -12.74
C SER A 84 21.15 -4.95 -13.58
N THR A 85 22.42 -5.09 -13.19
CA THR A 85 23.58 -4.74 -14.03
C THR A 85 23.79 -5.71 -15.18
#